data_AF-A0A7Z1HM54-F1
#
_entry.id   AF-A0A7Z1HM54-F1
#
_cell.length_a   1.000
_cell.length_b   1.000
_cell.length_c   1.000
_cell.angle_alpha   90.00
_cell.angle_beta   90.00
_cell.angle_gamma   90.00
#
_symmetry.space_group_name_H-M   'P 1'
#
loop_
_entity.id
_entity.type
_entity.pdbx_description
1 polymer ?
#
loop_
_entity_poly.entity_id
_entity_poly.type
_entity_poly.pdbx_seq_one_letter_code
_entity_poly.pdbx_strand_id
1 'polypeptide(L)'
;MSEITKQQVSDFLTENPDFLLQNPDLLAQLELQQHAQGATSLVHIQQRQLREHNTKLKAQIEQLIEQATENESIYRLFSQCHRQLWTNYDFKTLAANLRNIICTSPAISECHLVRYETKYDALIEHRLEETGTYLGRVSQQERDLLFAEQTQSTALYLIGNNQHPVAILAFGSLDANHFEPAKDSFFVLEFVRSLQLRLLELQLELA
;
A
#
# COMPACT_ATOMS: atom_id res chain seq x y z
N MET A 1 0.69 32.27 -66.53
CA MET A 1 0.84 31.03 -65.74
C MET A 1 -0.52 30.36 -65.74
N SER A 2 -0.61 29.16 -66.31
CA SER A 2 -1.87 28.48 -66.63
C SER A 2 -2.70 28.27 -65.36
N GLU A 3 -3.94 28.74 -65.36
CA GLU A 3 -4.90 28.48 -64.28
C GLU A 3 -5.19 26.98 -64.25
N ILE A 4 -4.77 26.31 -63.18
CA ILE A 4 -5.06 24.89 -62.99
C ILE A 4 -6.52 24.78 -62.55
N THR A 5 -7.32 24.05 -63.32
CA THR A 5 -8.75 23.85 -63.01
C THR A 5 -8.90 22.89 -61.83
N LYS A 6 -9.95 23.07 -61.01
CA LYS A 6 -10.24 22.19 -59.86
C LYS A 6 -10.26 20.69 -60.21
N GLN A 7 -10.71 20.34 -61.42
CA GLN A 7 -10.70 18.97 -61.93
C GLN A 7 -9.28 18.42 -62.11
N GLN A 8 -8.36 19.21 -62.65
CA GLN A 8 -6.98 18.80 -62.86
C GLN A 8 -6.24 18.54 -61.55
N VAL A 9 -6.53 19.32 -60.50
CA VAL A 9 -5.98 19.07 -59.15
C VAL A 9 -6.55 17.79 -58.56
N SER A 10 -7.84 17.52 -58.75
CA SER A 10 -8.50 16.31 -58.27
C SER A 10 -7.97 15.05 -58.95
N ASP A 11 -7.82 15.08 -60.27
CA ASP A 11 -7.30 13.95 -61.04
C ASP A 11 -5.84 13.65 -60.63
N PHE A 12 -5.01 14.70 -60.50
CA PHE A 12 -3.62 14.57 -60.08
C PHE A 12 -3.46 13.92 -58.68
N LEU A 13 -4.28 14.32 -57.71
CA LEU A 13 -4.26 13.75 -56.35
C LEU A 13 -4.81 12.32 -56.31
N THR A 14 -5.71 11.96 -57.22
CA THR A 14 -6.28 10.62 -57.31
C THR A 14 -5.28 9.64 -57.93
N GLU A 15 -4.52 10.09 -58.93
CA GLU A 15 -3.46 9.31 -59.56
C GLU A 15 -2.20 9.20 -58.69
N ASN A 16 -1.99 10.11 -57.73
CA ASN A 16 -0.80 10.15 -56.87
C ASN A 16 -1.18 10.19 -55.37
N PRO A 17 -1.69 9.09 -54.80
CA PRO A 17 -2.13 9.04 -53.40
C PRO A 17 -0.99 9.27 -52.39
N ASP A 18 0.24 8.92 -52.75
CA ASP A 18 1.42 9.10 -51.90
C ASP A 18 1.94 10.54 -51.86
N PHE A 19 1.48 11.41 -52.76
CA PHE A 19 1.93 12.80 -52.86
C PHE A 19 1.68 13.58 -51.56
N LEU A 20 0.55 13.31 -50.89
CA LEU A 20 0.20 13.92 -49.61
C LEU A 20 1.01 13.33 -48.45
N LEU A 21 1.41 12.06 -48.53
CA LEU A 21 2.31 11.44 -47.55
C LEU A 21 3.73 12.01 -47.64
N GLN A 22 4.17 12.39 -48.84
CA GLN A 22 5.50 12.97 -49.08
C GLN A 22 5.57 14.49 -48.79
N ASN A 23 4.43 15.16 -48.62
CA ASN A 23 4.35 16.61 -48.36
C ASN A 23 3.48 16.90 -47.12
N PRO A 24 3.95 16.56 -45.90
CA PRO A 24 3.18 16.67 -44.66
C PRO A 24 2.82 18.12 -44.28
N ASP A 25 3.61 19.11 -44.71
CA ASP A 25 3.34 20.53 -44.45
C ASP A 25 2.09 21.02 -45.20
N LEU A 26 1.85 20.47 -46.40
CA LEU A 26 0.69 20.79 -47.24
C LEU A 26 -0.57 20.12 -46.66
N LEU A 27 -0.41 18.91 -46.12
CA LEU A 27 -1.47 18.19 -45.40
C LEU A 27 -1.90 18.94 -44.13
N ALA A 28 -0.95 19.44 -43.33
CA ALA A 28 -1.25 20.21 -42.11
C ALA A 28 -2.03 21.50 -42.41
N GLN A 29 -1.74 22.18 -43.53
CA GLN A 29 -2.47 23.37 -43.96
C GLN A 29 -3.89 23.05 -44.48
N LEU A 30 -4.08 21.91 -45.14
CA LEU A 30 -5.39 21.42 -45.59
C LEU A 30 -6.27 20.97 -44.41
N GLU A 31 -5.69 20.27 -43.42
CA GLU A 31 -6.39 19.85 -42.21
C GLU A 31 -6.94 21.04 -41.41
N LEU A 32 -6.17 22.12 -41.26
CA LEU A 32 -6.63 23.35 -40.59
C LEU A 32 -7.88 23.96 -41.25
N GLN A 33 -8.05 23.80 -42.57
CA GLN A 33 -9.24 24.25 -43.29
C GLN A 33 -10.42 23.26 -43.16
N GLN A 34 -10.15 21.96 -43.07
CA GLN A 34 -11.17 20.92 -42.87
C GLN A 34 -11.69 20.80 -41.43
N HIS A 35 -10.99 21.35 -40.43
CA HIS A 35 -11.49 21.43 -39.04
C HIS A 35 -12.83 22.17 -38.91
N ALA A 36 -13.30 22.83 -39.98
CA ALA A 36 -14.65 23.38 -40.07
C ALA A 36 -15.77 22.34 -40.32
N GLN A 37 -15.48 21.05 -40.61
CA GLN A 37 -16.49 20.07 -41.07
C GLN A 37 -16.33 18.64 -40.45
N GLY A 38 -16.39 18.55 -39.12
CA GLY A 38 -17.27 17.61 -38.38
C GLY A 38 -16.98 16.08 -38.25
N ALA A 39 -16.56 15.34 -39.28
CA ALA A 39 -16.75 13.87 -39.27
C ALA A 39 -15.52 13.01 -38.91
N THR A 40 -14.30 13.43 -39.27
CA THR A 40 -13.05 12.69 -38.94
C THR A 40 -12.57 12.93 -37.50
N SER A 41 -13.00 14.04 -36.90
CA SER A 41 -12.67 14.41 -35.51
C SER A 41 -13.16 13.38 -34.48
N LEU A 42 -14.34 12.79 -34.68
CA LEU A 42 -14.96 11.89 -33.69
C LEU A 42 -14.20 10.57 -33.52
N VAL A 43 -13.69 9.98 -34.60
CA VAL A 43 -12.91 8.72 -34.53
C VAL A 43 -11.57 8.95 -33.84
N HIS A 44 -10.89 10.06 -34.13
CA HIS A 44 -9.66 10.44 -33.43
C HIS A 44 -9.91 10.73 -31.94
N ILE A 45 -11.02 11.39 -31.60
CA ILE A 45 -11.43 11.61 -30.20
C ILE A 45 -11.71 10.28 -29.50
N GLN A 46 -12.46 9.36 -30.13
CA GLN A 46 -12.73 8.03 -29.56
C GLN A 46 -11.45 7.20 -29.38
N GLN A 47 -10.54 7.23 -30.35
CA GLN A 47 -9.26 6.53 -30.25
C GLN A 47 -8.39 7.10 -29.12
N ARG A 48 -8.38 8.43 -28.96
CA ARG A 48 -7.72 9.10 -27.85
C ARG A 48 -8.32 8.68 -26.50
N GLN A 49 -9.65 8.70 -26.38
CA GLN A 49 -10.36 8.27 -25.17
C GLN A 49 -10.07 6.80 -24.83
N LEU A 50 -10.05 5.91 -25.83
CA LEU A 50 -9.71 4.50 -25.64
C LEU A 50 -8.27 4.32 -25.16
N ARG A 51 -7.31 5.08 -25.70
CA ARG A 51 -5.92 5.06 -25.23
C ARG A 51 -5.80 5.56 -23.80
N GLU A 52 -6.44 6.68 -23.48
CA GLU A 52 -6.47 7.23 -22.11
C GLU A 52 -7.08 6.24 -21.12
N HIS A 53 -8.19 5.58 -21.51
CA HIS A 53 -8.82 4.54 -20.71
C HIS A 53 -7.93 3.31 -20.54
N ASN A 54 -7.26 2.86 -21.60
CA ASN A 54 -6.33 1.72 -21.54
C ASN A 54 -5.15 2.02 -20.62
N THR A 55 -4.57 3.22 -20.70
CA THR A 55 -3.51 3.66 -19.80
C THR A 55 -3.98 3.70 -18.36
N LYS A 56 -5.20 4.22 -18.10
CA LYS A 56 -5.80 4.23 -16.75
C LYS A 56 -6.00 2.81 -16.21
N LEU A 57 -6.52 1.89 -17.03
CA LEU A 57 -6.71 0.49 -16.62
C LEU A 57 -5.38 -0.20 -16.33
N LYS A 58 -4.34 0.04 -17.14
CA LYS A 58 -3.00 -0.50 -16.89
C LYS A 58 -2.45 -0.02 -15.56
N ALA A 59 -2.54 1.28 -15.28
CA ALA A 59 -2.14 1.84 -13.99
C ALA A 59 -2.92 1.23 -12.82
N GLN A 60 -4.24 1.00 -12.97
CA GLN A 60 -5.05 0.33 -11.94
C GLN A 60 -4.62 -1.13 -11.72
N ILE A 61 -4.29 -1.86 -12.78
CA ILE A 61 -3.81 -3.24 -12.67
C ILE A 61 -2.44 -3.27 -11.95
N GLU A 62 -1.53 -2.36 -12.31
CA GLU A 62 -0.23 -2.25 -11.64
C GLU A 62 -0.39 -1.98 -10.14
N GLN A 63 -1.29 -1.08 -9.77
CA GLN A 63 -1.62 -0.83 -8.35
C GLN A 63 -2.20 -2.07 -7.64
N LEU A 64 -3.10 -2.82 -8.29
CA LEU A 64 -3.65 -4.05 -7.72
C LEU A 64 -2.57 -5.13 -7.53
N ILE A 65 -1.63 -5.25 -8.46
CA ILE A 65 -0.50 -6.18 -8.35
C ILE A 65 0.40 -5.77 -7.18
N GLU A 66 0.74 -4.48 -7.06
CA GLU A 66 1.56 -3.96 -5.96
C GLU A 66 0.91 -4.27 -4.61
N GLN A 67 -0.38 -3.96 -4.44
CA GLN A 67 -1.13 -4.30 -3.22
C GLN A 67 -1.17 -5.80 -2.95
N ALA A 68 -1.36 -6.64 -3.97
CA ALA A 68 -1.35 -8.08 -3.82
C ALA A 68 0.02 -8.60 -3.34
N THR A 69 1.11 -8.04 -3.85
CA THR A 69 2.47 -8.41 -3.42
C THR A 69 2.77 -7.96 -1.98
N GLU A 70 2.33 -6.77 -1.59
CA GLU A 70 2.45 -6.29 -0.20
C GLU A 70 1.66 -7.22 0.73
N ASN A 71 0.40 -7.52 0.40
CA ASN A 71 -0.46 -8.41 1.18
C ASN A 71 0.13 -9.83 1.32
N GLU A 72 0.67 -10.39 0.24
CA GLU A 72 1.30 -11.71 0.28
C GLU A 72 2.55 -11.72 1.18
N SER A 73 3.33 -10.63 1.17
CA SER A 73 4.49 -10.47 2.05
C SER A 73 4.09 -10.42 3.53
N ILE A 74 3.04 -9.65 3.85
CA ILE A 74 2.46 -9.55 5.20
C ILE A 74 1.97 -10.92 5.66
N TYR A 75 1.18 -11.61 4.81
CA TYR A 75 0.68 -12.94 5.13
C TYR A 75 1.80 -13.94 5.41
N ARG A 76 2.86 -13.97 4.58
CA ARG A 76 4.02 -14.85 4.81
C ARG A 76 4.70 -14.57 6.14
N LEU A 77 4.88 -13.29 6.48
CA LEU A 77 5.49 -12.85 7.74
C LEU A 77 4.68 -13.34 8.94
N PHE A 78 3.37 -13.10 8.96
CA PHE A 78 2.51 -13.51 10.07
C PHE A 78 2.29 -15.02 10.12
N SER A 79 2.30 -15.72 8.98
CA SER A 79 2.30 -17.19 8.96
C SER A 79 3.56 -17.77 9.63
N GLN A 80 4.72 -17.16 9.42
CA GLN A 80 5.96 -17.53 10.13
C GLN A 80 5.85 -17.26 11.64
N CYS A 81 5.31 -16.10 12.02
CA CYS A 81 5.09 -15.77 13.43
C CYS A 81 4.13 -16.74 14.12
N HIS A 82 3.02 -17.14 13.47
CA HIS A 82 2.10 -18.14 13.98
C HIS A 82 2.77 -19.48 14.28
N ARG A 83 3.69 -19.94 13.41
CA ARG A 83 4.45 -21.17 13.67
C ARG A 83 5.31 -21.05 14.93
N GLN A 84 5.88 -19.87 15.19
CA GLN A 84 6.70 -19.65 16.38
C GLN A 84 5.89 -19.66 17.69
N LEU A 85 4.59 -19.39 17.65
CA LEU A 85 3.75 -19.48 18.85
C LEU A 85 3.78 -20.89 19.46
N TRP A 86 3.85 -21.92 18.61
CA TRP A 86 3.75 -23.33 19.02
C TRP A 86 5.08 -24.02 19.29
N THR A 87 6.21 -23.40 18.90
CA THR A 87 7.54 -23.99 19.09
C THR A 87 8.27 -23.46 20.33
N ASN A 88 7.78 -22.38 20.93
CA ASN A 88 8.46 -21.68 22.02
C ASN A 88 7.73 -21.88 23.36
N TYR A 89 8.50 -22.12 24.42
CA TYR A 89 7.98 -22.42 25.77
C TYR A 89 8.07 -21.24 26.74
N ASP A 90 8.75 -20.15 26.38
CA ASP A 90 8.90 -18.99 27.25
C ASP A 90 8.67 -17.66 26.51
N PHE A 91 8.23 -16.66 27.29
CA PHE A 91 7.89 -15.34 26.79
C PHE A 91 9.09 -14.62 26.15
N LYS A 92 10.30 -14.76 26.72
CA LYS A 92 11.47 -14.04 26.26
C LYS A 92 11.94 -14.57 24.91
N THR A 93 12.01 -15.89 24.74
CA THR A 93 12.35 -16.50 23.45
C THR A 93 11.29 -16.19 22.39
N LEU A 94 10.00 -16.22 22.76
CA LEU A 94 8.94 -15.83 21.84
C LEU A 94 9.10 -14.39 21.36
N ALA A 95 9.28 -13.43 22.29
CA ALA A 95 9.48 -12.02 21.95
C ALA A 95 10.71 -11.80 21.04
N ALA A 96 11.83 -12.47 21.35
CA ALA A 96 13.03 -12.39 20.53
C ALA A 96 12.83 -12.97 19.12
N ASN A 97 12.16 -14.11 18.99
CA ASN A 97 11.89 -14.74 17.70
C ASN A 97 10.93 -13.92 16.85
N LEU A 98 9.86 -13.37 17.45
CA LEU A 98 8.95 -12.47 16.75
C LEU A 98 9.68 -11.25 16.21
N ARG A 99 10.53 -10.62 17.03
CA ARG A 99 11.38 -9.51 16.58
C ARG A 99 12.26 -9.92 15.41
N ASN A 100 12.95 -11.06 15.51
CA ASN A 100 13.86 -11.52 14.47
C ASN A 100 13.13 -11.78 13.14
N ILE A 101 11.89 -12.29 13.17
CA ILE A 101 11.09 -12.52 11.97
C ILE A 101 10.55 -11.21 11.42
N ILE A 102 9.92 -10.38 12.26
CA ILE A 102 9.21 -9.18 11.83
C ILE A 102 10.17 -8.12 11.29
N CYS A 103 11.34 -7.95 11.92
CA CYS A 103 12.38 -7.03 11.45
C CYS A 103 13.12 -7.53 10.20
N THR A 104 12.77 -8.70 9.62
CA THR A 104 13.22 -9.04 8.25
C THR A 104 12.51 -8.20 7.20
N SER A 105 11.33 -7.65 7.53
CA SER A 105 10.64 -6.69 6.67
C SER A 105 11.37 -5.35 6.73
N PRO A 106 11.83 -4.80 5.59
CA PRO A 106 12.55 -3.53 5.56
C PRO A 106 11.68 -2.35 6.01
N ALA A 107 10.35 -2.51 6.00
CA ALA A 107 9.43 -1.47 6.41
C ALA A 107 9.27 -1.35 7.94
N ILE A 108 9.69 -2.36 8.71
CA ILE A 108 9.56 -2.40 10.17
C ILE A 108 10.95 -2.38 10.79
N SER A 109 11.28 -1.30 11.49
CA SER A 109 12.58 -1.12 12.15
C SER A 109 12.62 -1.74 13.54
N GLU A 110 11.48 -1.78 14.22
CA GLU A 110 11.40 -2.25 15.60
C GLU A 110 10.18 -3.13 15.84
N CYS A 111 10.34 -4.16 16.66
CA CYS A 111 9.27 -5.02 17.12
C CYS A 111 9.52 -5.40 18.58
N HIS A 112 8.56 -5.08 19.44
CA HIS A 112 8.63 -5.31 20.87
C HIS A 112 7.38 -6.04 21.35
N LEU A 113 7.57 -7.20 21.98
CA LEU A 113 6.54 -7.89 22.74
C LEU A 113 6.89 -7.76 24.22
N VAL A 114 6.12 -6.94 24.94
CA VAL A 114 6.38 -6.61 26.35
C VAL A 114 5.23 -7.09 27.23
N ARG A 115 5.55 -7.61 28.42
CA ARG A 115 4.53 -7.94 29.42
C ARG A 115 3.91 -6.64 29.94
N TYR A 116 2.64 -6.71 30.32
CA TYR A 116 1.99 -5.58 30.96
C TYR A 116 2.70 -5.24 32.28
N GLU A 117 2.87 -3.94 32.50
CA GLU A 117 3.44 -3.29 33.68
C GLU A 117 2.68 -1.96 33.87
N THR A 118 2.56 -1.48 35.10
CA THR A 118 1.82 -0.25 35.45
C THR A 118 2.32 1.01 34.74
N LYS A 119 3.57 1.02 34.28
CA LYS A 119 4.12 2.12 33.47
C LYS A 119 3.40 2.32 32.13
N TYR A 120 2.63 1.33 31.66
CA TYR A 120 1.89 1.39 30.40
C TYR A 120 0.44 1.86 30.57
N ASP A 121 -0.03 2.16 31.80
CA ASP A 121 -1.43 2.51 32.04
C ASP A 121 -1.87 3.74 31.23
N ALA A 122 -1.07 4.80 31.24
CA ALA A 122 -1.33 6.02 30.47
C ALA A 122 -1.34 5.75 28.95
N LEU A 123 -0.51 4.83 28.47
CA LEU A 123 -0.48 4.44 27.06
C LEU A 123 -1.77 3.72 26.66
N ILE A 124 -2.21 2.78 27.50
CA ILE A 124 -3.42 1.99 27.26
C ILE A 124 -4.65 2.91 27.28
N GLU A 125 -4.76 3.77 28.29
CA GLU A 125 -5.87 4.73 28.43
C GLU A 125 -5.95 5.70 27.25
N HIS A 126 -4.82 6.26 26.81
CA HIS A 126 -4.84 7.27 25.74
C HIS A 126 -4.91 6.70 24.32
N ARG A 127 -4.43 5.47 24.08
CA ARG A 127 -4.30 4.91 22.71
C ARG A 127 -5.11 3.66 22.45
N LEU A 128 -5.35 2.84 23.47
CA LEU A 128 -5.84 1.47 23.30
C LEU A 128 -7.21 1.23 23.95
N GLU A 129 -7.84 2.27 24.52
CA GLU A 129 -9.05 2.13 25.32
C GLU A 129 -10.24 1.56 24.54
N GLU A 130 -10.52 2.06 23.33
CA GLU A 130 -11.72 1.63 22.58
C GLU A 130 -11.54 0.29 21.86
N THR A 131 -10.43 0.10 21.15
CA THR A 131 -10.25 -1.00 20.18
C THR A 131 -9.10 -1.93 20.53
N GLY A 132 -8.32 -1.63 21.56
CA GLY A 132 -7.08 -2.34 21.87
C GLY A 132 -6.01 -2.21 20.77
N THR A 133 -6.21 -1.33 19.78
CA THR A 133 -5.30 -1.17 18.64
C THR A 133 -5.08 0.31 18.33
N TYR A 134 -3.83 0.70 18.10
CA TYR A 134 -3.48 2.04 17.61
C TYR A 134 -2.53 1.94 16.43
N LEU A 135 -2.80 2.71 15.37
CA LEU A 135 -1.99 2.82 14.16
C LEU A 135 -1.78 4.29 13.85
N GLY A 136 -0.54 4.76 13.82
CA GLY A 136 -0.27 6.14 13.46
C GLY A 136 1.11 6.62 13.85
N ARG A 137 1.24 7.94 14.04
CA ARG A 137 2.51 8.56 14.43
C ARG A 137 2.84 8.26 15.88
N VAL A 138 4.14 8.05 16.13
CA VAL A 138 4.65 7.80 17.47
C VAL A 138 4.71 9.11 18.27
N SER A 139 4.30 9.07 19.54
CA SER A 139 4.45 10.20 20.47
C SER A 139 5.81 10.16 21.21
N GLN A 140 6.20 11.27 21.84
CA GLN A 140 7.45 11.29 22.62
C GLN A 140 7.39 10.32 23.81
N GLN A 141 6.23 10.21 24.48
CA GLN A 141 6.03 9.26 25.57
C GLN A 141 6.20 7.81 25.09
N GLU A 142 5.68 7.48 23.91
CA GLU A 142 5.81 6.15 23.31
C GLU A 142 7.27 5.82 22.94
N ARG A 143 8.05 6.80 22.46
CA ARG A 143 9.48 6.64 22.23
C ARG A 143 10.21 6.32 23.53
N ASP A 144 10.05 7.16 24.55
CA ASP A 144 10.74 7.00 25.82
C ASP A 144 10.41 5.64 26.50
N LEU A 145 9.22 5.08 26.24
CA LEU A 145 8.77 3.80 26.80
C LEU A 145 9.12 2.56 25.97
N LEU A 146 9.01 2.63 24.64
CA LEU A 146 8.98 1.44 23.77
C LEU A 146 9.90 1.52 22.53
N PHE A 147 10.29 2.70 22.05
CA PHE A 147 10.92 2.84 20.72
C PHE A 147 12.17 3.72 20.70
N ALA A 148 13.01 3.56 19.69
CA ALA A 148 14.11 4.48 19.45
C ALA A 148 13.63 5.86 18.96
N GLU A 149 14.44 6.90 19.15
CA GLU A 149 14.10 8.28 18.76
C GLU A 149 13.83 8.44 17.26
N GLN A 150 14.42 7.58 16.42
CA GLN A 150 14.30 7.66 14.97
C GLN A 150 12.94 7.16 14.45
N THR A 151 12.20 6.40 15.27
CA THR A 151 10.89 5.86 14.92
C THR A 151 9.89 7.00 14.68
N GLN A 152 9.15 6.90 13.58
CA GLN A 152 8.21 7.93 13.10
C GLN A 152 6.76 7.49 13.22
N SER A 153 6.48 6.21 12.93
CA SER A 153 5.15 5.63 13.09
C SER A 153 5.20 4.35 13.92
N THR A 154 4.06 4.03 14.54
CA THR A 154 3.88 2.86 15.38
C THR A 154 2.54 2.18 15.14
N ALA A 155 2.55 0.85 15.31
CA ALA A 155 1.36 0.03 15.48
C ALA A 155 1.41 -0.64 16.85
N LEU A 156 0.40 -0.41 17.68
CA LEU A 156 0.29 -0.94 19.03
C LEU A 156 -0.94 -1.84 19.11
N TYR A 157 -0.76 -3.04 19.70
CA TYR A 157 -1.81 -4.01 19.90
C TYR A 157 -1.78 -4.48 21.35
N LEU A 158 -2.90 -4.27 22.05
CA LEU A 158 -3.10 -4.77 23.40
C LEU A 158 -3.43 -6.27 23.35
N ILE A 159 -2.69 -7.06 24.12
CA ILE A 159 -3.01 -8.46 24.37
C ILE A 159 -3.79 -8.54 25.69
N GLY A 160 -5.00 -9.09 25.62
CA GLY A 160 -5.94 -9.11 26.74
C GLY A 160 -7.05 -8.08 26.54
N ASN A 161 -7.46 -7.43 27.62
CA ASN A 161 -8.42 -6.32 27.59
C ASN A 161 -8.04 -5.27 28.64
N ASN A 162 -8.71 -4.12 28.66
CA ASN A 162 -8.37 -3.03 29.58
C ASN A 162 -8.50 -3.41 31.06
N GLN A 163 -9.33 -4.40 31.40
CA GLN A 163 -9.49 -4.88 32.78
C GLN A 163 -8.39 -5.88 33.19
N HIS A 164 -7.91 -6.66 32.23
CA HIS A 164 -6.90 -7.69 32.39
C HIS A 164 -5.87 -7.60 31.25
N PRO A 165 -5.02 -6.55 31.24
CA PRO A 165 -3.97 -6.41 30.25
C PRO A 165 -2.87 -7.44 30.52
N VAL A 166 -2.46 -8.16 29.48
CA VAL A 166 -1.47 -9.25 29.57
C VAL A 166 -0.12 -8.78 29.02
N ALA A 167 -0.13 -8.20 27.83
CA ALA A 167 1.05 -7.78 27.11
C ALA A 167 0.70 -6.71 26.07
N ILE A 168 1.73 -6.05 25.53
CA ILE A 168 1.60 -5.14 24.40
C ILE A 168 2.53 -5.66 23.30
N LEU A 169 1.98 -5.79 22.09
CA LEU A 169 2.75 -6.03 20.87
C LEU A 169 2.86 -4.68 20.13
N ALA A 170 4.09 -4.24 19.92
CA ALA A 170 4.41 -2.92 19.43
C ALA A 170 5.35 -3.01 18.23
N PHE A 171 5.00 -2.33 17.15
CA PHE A 171 5.80 -2.22 15.93
C PHE A 171 6.21 -0.77 15.72
N GLY A 172 7.43 -0.56 15.24
CA GLY A 172 7.99 0.75 14.91
C GLY A 172 8.51 0.78 13.48
N SER A 173 8.30 1.90 12.80
CA SER A 173 8.85 2.17 11.47
C SER A 173 9.50 3.54 11.41
N LEU A 174 10.54 3.65 10.58
CA LEU A 174 11.19 4.92 10.24
C LEU A 174 10.36 5.75 9.25
N ASP A 175 9.37 5.14 8.60
CA ASP A 175 8.43 5.86 7.72
C ASP A 175 7.20 6.31 8.51
N ALA A 176 6.87 7.61 8.42
CA ALA A 176 5.76 8.22 9.14
C ALA A 176 4.37 7.76 8.63
N ASN A 177 4.29 7.22 7.42
CA ASN A 177 3.03 6.82 6.76
C ASN A 177 2.91 5.28 6.61
N HIS A 178 3.81 4.52 7.22
CA HIS A 178 3.77 3.06 7.11
C HIS A 178 2.53 2.46 7.81
N PHE A 179 2.27 2.89 9.05
CA PHE A 179 1.14 2.45 9.86
C PHE A 179 -0.02 3.44 9.74
N GLU A 180 -0.87 3.22 8.74
CA GLU A 180 -2.10 3.98 8.53
C GLU A 180 -3.34 3.13 8.87
N PRO A 181 -4.35 3.68 9.57
CA PRO A 181 -5.59 2.95 9.87
C PRO A 181 -6.37 2.45 8.65
N ALA A 182 -6.12 3.06 7.48
CA ALA A 182 -6.76 2.65 6.23
C ALA A 182 -6.22 1.32 5.67
N LYS A 183 -5.03 0.87 6.10
CA LYS A 183 -4.47 -0.42 5.70
C LYS A 183 -5.20 -1.56 6.41
N ASP A 184 -5.55 -2.59 5.64
CA ASP A 184 -6.18 -3.79 6.19
C ASP A 184 -5.24 -4.45 7.23
N SER A 185 -5.73 -4.54 8.46
CA SER A 185 -5.01 -5.08 9.61
C SER A 185 -5.42 -6.52 9.94
N PHE A 186 -6.22 -7.17 9.09
CA PHE A 186 -6.81 -8.49 9.35
C PHE A 186 -5.79 -9.53 9.82
N PHE A 187 -4.69 -9.71 9.09
CA PHE A 187 -3.66 -10.72 9.42
C PHE A 187 -2.99 -10.46 10.77
N VAL A 188 -2.76 -9.19 11.12
CA VAL A 188 -2.16 -8.82 12.39
C VAL A 188 -3.12 -9.09 13.54
N LEU A 189 -4.40 -8.73 13.36
CA LEU A 189 -5.43 -8.94 14.37
C LEU A 189 -5.69 -10.43 14.62
N GLU A 190 -5.64 -11.27 13.58
CA GLU A 190 -5.72 -12.72 13.73
C GLU A 190 -4.52 -13.25 14.53
N PHE A 191 -3.30 -12.81 14.19
CA PHE A 191 -2.11 -13.17 14.94
C PHE A 191 -2.15 -12.75 16.41
N VAL A 192 -2.60 -11.52 16.70
CA VAL A 192 -2.77 -10.98 18.05
C VAL A 192 -3.70 -11.85 18.88
N ARG A 193 -4.81 -12.34 18.29
CA ARG A 193 -5.71 -13.29 18.98
C ARG A 193 -5.03 -14.63 19.27
N SER A 194 -4.32 -15.20 18.32
CA SER A 194 -3.57 -16.46 18.54
C SER A 194 -2.46 -16.28 19.60
N LEU A 195 -1.78 -15.15 19.58
CA LEU A 195 -0.76 -14.79 20.58
C LEU A 195 -1.38 -14.67 21.98
N GLN A 196 -2.57 -14.05 22.10
CA GLN A 196 -3.29 -13.98 23.37
C GLN A 196 -3.58 -15.36 23.96
N LEU A 197 -4.11 -16.28 23.15
CA LEU A 197 -4.39 -17.65 23.61
C LEU A 197 -3.12 -18.35 24.09
N ARG A 198 -2.03 -18.23 23.34
CA ARG A 198 -0.74 -18.83 23.72
C ARG A 198 -0.18 -18.25 25.01
N LEU A 199 -0.30 -16.93 25.21
CA LEU A 199 0.18 -16.27 26.42
C LEU A 199 -0.64 -16.65 27.66
N LEU A 200 -1.94 -16.92 27.51
CA LEU A 200 -2.79 -17.43 28.60
C LEU A 200 -2.36 -18.85 29.00
N GLU A 201 -2.07 -19.73 28.05
CA GLU A 201 -1.52 -21.08 28.36
C GLU A 201 -0.21 -21.00 29.13
N LEU A 202 0.72 -20.14 28.68
CA LEU A 202 2.01 -19.96 29.36
C LEU A 202 1.88 -19.39 30.78
N GLN A 203 0.82 -18.63 31.06
CA GLN A 203 0.53 -18.14 32.42
C GLN A 203 -0.04 -19.26 33.30
N LEU A 204 -0.87 -20.15 32.74
CA LEU A 204 -1.43 -21.31 33.46
C LEU A 204 -0.36 -22.35 33.79
N GLU A 205 0.67 -22.53 32.96
CA GLU A 205 1.78 -23.46 33.24
C GLU A 205 2.73 -22.96 34.35
N LEU A 206 2.68 -21.67 34.68
CA LEU A 206 3.51 -21.04 35.72
C LEU A 206 2.78 -20.87 37.06
N ALA A 207 1.48 -21.20 37.15
CA ALA A 207 0.63 -21.08 38.33
C ALA A 207 0.40 -22.44 39.01
#